data_AF-A0AAD0PVV5-F1
#
_entry.id   AF-A0AAD0PVV5-F1
#
_cell.length_a   1.000
_cell.length_b   1.000
_cell.length_c   1.000
_cell.angle_alpha   90.00
_cell.angle_beta   90.00
_cell.angle_gamma   90.00
#
_symmetry.space_group_name_H-M   'P 1'
#
loop_
_entity.id
_entity.type
_entity.pdbx_description
1 polymer ?
#
loop_
_entity_poly.entity_id
_entity_poly.type
_entity_poly.pdbx_seq_one_letter_code
_entity_poly.pdbx_strand_id
1 'polypeptide(L)'
;MANIKVIQDAFVTYMEHGLSVEHITLHLDNSEYGMDDAALLNCVTAYCAASISIPHPRIADLLLYVREATRNFDEGLWRHLRSLFDYNPLRKYEVIAALPPKDVGLLTTVSPIEVEDCILAYLIGDKEVAHKIVREASTREREQALDKARHYADRPFGYLNDNPEYLGHREVIAKMVAQIKAMLGVVESSLYDRDLWLNQPRPSLDEPWSLDTTKSTAIDHDVFELSETARTIRVAPQAIIEGIRPWLDADTTEEVPLIDKLVNAFEQGGLSRLEIFYTICGKLSHIEFLDQEACAPTTHNHFIRHMLKSLGGFYTKGRRQIAEHLIKSEPLDVLIDACELDGELKAAYGLFRDKRLLLKMSSAGRDQAFGSDIGL
;
A
#
# COMPACT_ATOMS: atom_id res chain seq x y z
N MET A 1 18.66 -8.13 -23.39
CA MET A 1 18.57 -6.72 -22.97
C MET A 1 19.84 -6.39 -22.21
N ALA A 2 20.69 -5.50 -22.74
CA ALA A 2 21.77 -4.95 -21.93
C ALA A 2 21.14 -4.28 -20.71
N ASN A 3 21.63 -4.60 -19.52
CA ASN A 3 21.14 -3.98 -18.29
C ASN A 3 21.34 -2.46 -18.43
N ILE A 4 20.28 -1.65 -18.29
CA ILE A 4 20.33 -0.18 -18.49
C ILE A 4 21.45 0.45 -17.63
N LYS A 5 21.77 -0.17 -16.49
CA LYS A 5 22.92 0.18 -15.66
C LYS A 5 24.26 0.07 -16.38
N VAL A 6 24.47 -0.98 -17.18
CA VAL A 6 25.69 -1.17 -17.99
C VAL A 6 25.81 -0.06 -19.04
N ILE A 7 24.69 0.40 -19.61
CA ILE A 7 24.66 1.52 -20.54
C ILE A 7 25.04 2.81 -19.82
N GLN A 8 24.46 3.07 -18.64
CA GLN A 8 24.78 4.26 -17.85
C GLN A 8 26.25 4.28 -17.39
N ASP A 9 26.80 3.15 -16.92
CA ASP A 9 28.21 3.02 -16.51
C ASP A 9 29.18 3.25 -17.70
N ALA A 10 28.80 2.81 -18.90
CA ALA A 10 29.57 3.09 -20.12
C ALA A 10 29.60 4.59 -20.44
N PHE A 11 28.48 5.31 -20.30
CA PHE A 11 28.44 6.76 -20.50
C PHE A 11 29.22 7.55 -19.45
N VAL A 12 29.23 7.09 -18.20
CA VAL A 12 30.10 7.68 -17.16
C VAL A 12 31.57 7.54 -17.60
N THR A 13 31.96 6.37 -18.09
CA THR A 13 33.30 6.12 -18.62
C THR A 13 33.59 7.02 -19.82
N TYR A 14 32.66 7.18 -20.77
CA TYR A 14 32.85 8.03 -21.95
C TYR A 14 33.07 9.49 -21.59
N MET A 15 32.27 10.00 -20.65
CA MET A 15 32.40 11.35 -20.12
C MET A 15 33.75 11.54 -19.41
N GLU A 16 34.19 10.59 -18.58
CA GLU A 16 35.48 10.66 -17.87
C GLU A 16 36.69 10.66 -18.82
N HIS A 17 36.57 9.96 -19.94
CA HIS A 17 37.61 9.90 -20.98
C HIS A 17 37.50 11.01 -22.02
N GLY A 18 36.52 11.92 -21.89
CA GLY A 18 36.30 13.02 -22.84
C GLY A 18 35.98 12.54 -24.26
N LEU A 19 35.35 11.37 -24.40
CA LEU A 19 35.04 10.81 -25.71
C LEU A 19 33.98 11.66 -26.41
N SER A 20 34.25 12.02 -27.66
CA SER A 20 33.30 12.77 -28.50
C SER A 20 32.18 11.89 -29.02
N VAL A 21 31.12 12.52 -29.53
CA VAL A 21 29.95 11.89 -30.17
C VAL A 21 30.35 10.90 -31.25
N GLU A 22 31.37 11.24 -32.03
CA GLU A 22 31.88 10.38 -33.11
C GLU A 22 32.34 9.03 -32.55
N HIS A 23 32.87 8.98 -31.33
CA HIS A 23 33.25 7.74 -30.66
C HIS A 23 32.04 6.93 -30.18
N ILE A 24 30.96 7.59 -29.73
CA ILE A 24 29.69 6.92 -29.37
C ILE A 24 29.06 6.33 -30.63
N THR A 25 29.01 7.11 -31.72
CA THR A 25 28.49 6.65 -33.00
C THR A 25 29.33 5.51 -33.55
N LEU A 26 30.66 5.58 -33.51
CA LEU A 26 31.56 4.47 -33.90
C LEU A 26 31.38 3.21 -33.04
N HIS A 27 31.04 3.36 -31.75
CA HIS A 27 30.76 2.23 -30.87
C HIS A 27 29.43 1.55 -31.19
N LEU A 28 28.48 2.29 -31.76
CA LEU A 28 27.14 1.82 -32.14
C LEU A 28 27.02 1.49 -33.64
N ASP A 29 27.95 2.00 -34.45
CA ASP A 29 28.02 1.80 -35.90
C ASP A 29 28.46 0.36 -36.17
N ASN A 30 27.45 -0.47 -36.29
CA ASN A 30 27.55 -1.84 -36.72
C ASN A 30 27.41 -1.89 -38.25
N SER A 31 28.28 -1.16 -38.96
CA SER A 31 28.30 -1.08 -40.43
C SER A 31 28.36 -2.44 -41.13
N GLU A 32 28.82 -3.50 -40.43
CA GLU A 32 28.72 -4.89 -40.87
C GLU A 32 27.27 -5.40 -41.08
N TYR A 33 26.27 -4.73 -40.48
CA TYR A 33 24.85 -5.07 -40.55
C TYR A 33 24.02 -4.14 -41.46
N GLY A 34 24.66 -3.18 -42.14
CA GLY A 34 24.00 -2.34 -43.15
C GLY A 34 22.98 -1.33 -42.61
N MET A 35 23.23 -0.73 -41.44
CA MET A 35 22.38 0.37 -40.95
C MET A 35 22.53 1.61 -41.82
N ASP A 36 21.41 2.25 -42.17
CA ASP A 36 21.43 3.58 -42.79
C ASP A 36 21.63 4.69 -41.74
N ASP A 37 21.98 5.89 -42.20
CA ASP A 37 22.29 7.04 -41.33
C ASP A 37 21.12 7.39 -40.37
N ALA A 38 19.87 7.14 -40.78
CA ALA A 38 18.69 7.41 -39.99
C ALA A 38 18.48 6.37 -38.88
N ALA A 39 18.71 5.09 -39.16
CA ALA A 39 18.68 4.01 -38.18
C ALA A 39 19.81 4.18 -37.15
N LEU A 40 21.02 4.54 -37.61
CA LEU A 40 22.15 4.82 -36.75
C LEU A 40 21.85 5.99 -35.80
N LEU A 41 21.30 7.09 -36.31
CA LEU A 41 20.90 8.24 -35.50
C LEU A 41 19.87 7.84 -34.43
N ASN A 42 18.85 7.06 -34.79
CA ASN A 42 17.83 6.57 -33.85
C ASN A 42 18.43 5.66 -32.76
N CYS A 43 19.38 4.79 -33.11
CA CYS A 43 20.08 3.95 -32.14
C CYS A 43 20.92 4.79 -31.18
N VAL A 44 21.65 5.79 -31.68
CA VAL A 44 22.43 6.73 -30.85
C VAL A 44 21.51 7.49 -29.90
N THR A 45 20.39 8.03 -30.37
CA THR A 45 19.44 8.78 -29.53
C THR A 45 18.78 7.89 -28.48
N ALA A 46 18.43 6.65 -28.82
CA ALA A 46 17.88 5.69 -27.86
C ALA A 46 18.91 5.30 -26.78
N TYR A 47 20.18 5.11 -27.17
CA TYR A 47 21.26 4.78 -26.26
C TYR A 47 21.57 5.94 -25.29
N CYS A 48 21.56 7.17 -25.80
CA CYS A 48 21.64 8.40 -25.02
C CYS A 48 20.44 8.59 -24.07
N ALA A 49 19.22 8.33 -24.51
CA ALA A 49 18.04 8.40 -23.66
C ALA A 49 18.08 7.37 -22.52
N ALA A 50 18.54 6.14 -22.82
CA ALA A 50 18.66 5.08 -21.82
C ALA A 50 19.65 5.46 -20.70
N SER A 51 20.77 6.12 -21.00
CA SER A 51 21.80 6.47 -20.01
C SER A 51 21.36 7.50 -18.97
N ILE A 52 20.33 8.30 -19.27
CA ILE A 52 19.75 9.30 -18.36
C ILE A 52 18.36 8.91 -17.81
N SER A 53 17.91 7.69 -18.10
CA SER A 53 16.55 7.21 -17.73
C SER A 53 16.46 6.54 -16.35
N ILE A 54 17.57 6.44 -15.61
CA ILE A 54 17.63 5.84 -14.26
C ILE A 54 18.46 6.73 -13.31
N PRO A 55 18.20 6.73 -11.99
CA PRO A 55 18.89 7.59 -11.04
C PRO A 55 20.38 7.27 -10.93
N HIS A 56 21.22 8.32 -10.84
CA HIS A 56 22.67 8.19 -10.69
C HIS A 56 23.27 9.40 -9.94
N PRO A 57 24.32 9.24 -9.10
CA PRO A 57 24.94 10.37 -8.40
C PRO A 57 25.47 11.48 -9.31
N ARG A 58 25.86 11.12 -10.55
CA ARG A 58 26.38 12.04 -11.58
C ARG A 58 25.36 12.37 -12.67
N ILE A 59 24.07 12.21 -12.39
CA ILE A 59 23.02 12.35 -13.42
C ILE A 59 22.99 13.75 -14.06
N ALA A 60 23.34 14.81 -13.32
CA ALA A 60 23.46 16.16 -13.87
C ALA A 60 24.57 16.27 -14.92
N ASP A 61 25.75 15.69 -14.65
CA ASP A 61 26.87 15.66 -15.61
C ASP A 61 26.49 14.87 -16.86
N LEU A 62 25.83 13.72 -16.67
CA LEU A 62 25.37 12.86 -17.77
C LEU A 62 24.36 13.57 -18.66
N LEU A 63 23.42 14.33 -18.09
CA LEU A 63 22.46 15.13 -18.85
C LEU A 63 23.16 16.17 -19.74
N LEU A 64 24.16 16.88 -19.20
CA LEU A 64 24.94 17.85 -19.97
C LEU A 64 25.71 17.18 -21.10
N TYR A 65 26.40 16.07 -20.79
CA TYR A 65 27.15 15.29 -21.77
C TYR A 65 26.26 14.75 -22.88
N VAL A 66 25.10 14.17 -22.56
CA VAL A 66 24.16 13.63 -23.54
C VAL A 66 23.56 14.72 -24.43
N ARG A 67 23.26 15.91 -23.88
CA ARG A 67 22.74 17.03 -24.66
C ARG A 67 23.78 17.60 -25.63
N GLU A 68 25.02 17.75 -25.16
CA GLU A 68 26.14 18.09 -26.04
C GLU A 68 26.32 17.01 -27.12
N ALA A 69 26.22 15.73 -26.72
CA ALA A 69 26.43 14.62 -27.63
C ALA A 69 25.37 14.51 -28.73
N THR A 70 24.13 14.83 -28.40
CA THR A 70 23.03 14.87 -29.37
C THR A 70 22.92 16.20 -30.11
N ARG A 71 23.88 17.12 -29.93
CA ARG A 71 23.83 18.49 -30.48
C ARG A 71 22.52 19.23 -30.17
N ASN A 72 21.97 19.00 -28.97
CA ASN A 72 20.67 19.49 -28.54
C ASN A 72 19.50 19.01 -29.43
N PHE A 73 19.57 17.79 -29.96
CA PHE A 73 18.42 17.14 -30.60
C PHE A 73 17.41 16.64 -29.55
N ASP A 74 16.84 17.60 -28.82
CA ASP A 74 16.01 17.36 -27.64
C ASP A 74 14.71 16.60 -28.00
N GLU A 75 14.17 16.80 -29.22
CA GLU A 75 12.95 16.11 -29.68
C GLU A 75 13.13 14.59 -29.82
N GLY A 76 14.27 14.14 -30.35
CA GLY A 76 14.57 12.72 -30.49
C GLY A 76 14.78 12.04 -29.14
N LEU A 77 15.49 12.72 -28.23
CA LEU A 77 15.66 12.26 -26.84
C LEU A 77 14.32 12.15 -26.11
N TRP A 78 13.46 13.16 -26.24
CA TRP A 78 12.15 13.18 -25.61
C TRP A 78 11.30 11.97 -25.99
N ARG A 79 11.24 11.61 -27.28
CA ARG A 79 10.44 10.47 -27.75
C ARG A 79 10.87 9.15 -27.09
N HIS A 80 12.18 8.91 -27.00
CA HIS A 80 12.70 7.69 -26.37
C HIS A 80 12.55 7.72 -24.84
N LEU A 81 12.85 8.85 -24.20
CA LEU A 81 12.66 9.02 -22.76
C LEU A 81 11.21 8.84 -22.35
N ARG A 82 10.28 9.43 -23.11
CA ARG A 82 8.85 9.25 -22.90
C ARG A 82 8.48 7.77 -22.95
N SER A 83 8.92 7.02 -23.96
CA SER A 83 8.65 5.58 -24.01
C SER A 83 9.26 4.81 -22.83
N LEU A 84 10.43 5.21 -22.33
CA LEU A 84 11.09 4.58 -21.18
C LEU A 84 10.42 4.91 -19.85
N PHE A 85 9.90 6.14 -19.71
CA PHE A 85 9.17 6.60 -18.53
C PHE A 85 7.70 6.16 -18.56
N ASP A 86 7.04 6.09 -19.70
CA ASP A 86 5.70 5.51 -19.82
C ASP A 86 5.71 4.02 -19.45
N TYR A 87 6.80 3.31 -19.74
CA TYR A 87 7.00 1.93 -19.31
C TYR A 87 7.22 1.81 -17.79
N ASN A 88 7.87 2.80 -17.16
CA ASN A 88 8.04 2.87 -15.71
C ASN A 88 8.02 4.33 -15.23
N PRO A 89 6.84 4.85 -14.84
CA PRO A 89 6.65 6.26 -14.49
C PRO A 89 7.47 6.72 -13.29
N LEU A 90 7.81 5.78 -12.39
CA LEU A 90 8.60 6.07 -11.20
C LEU A 90 10.05 6.47 -11.54
N ARG A 91 10.60 5.98 -12.66
CA ARG A 91 11.99 6.30 -13.04
C ARG A 91 12.22 7.79 -13.24
N LYS A 92 11.26 8.50 -13.84
CA LYS A 92 11.37 9.95 -14.02
C LYS A 92 11.38 10.65 -12.66
N TYR A 93 10.51 10.21 -11.76
CA TYR A 93 10.47 10.69 -10.39
C TYR A 93 11.79 10.43 -9.63
N GLU A 94 12.36 9.22 -9.72
CA GLU A 94 13.64 8.85 -9.10
C GLU A 94 14.83 9.66 -9.67
N VAL A 95 14.83 9.90 -10.98
CA VAL A 95 15.83 10.76 -11.64
C VAL A 95 15.72 12.20 -11.13
N ILE A 96 14.51 12.74 -10.98
CA ILE A 96 14.28 14.07 -10.39
C ILE A 96 14.69 14.10 -8.91
N ALA A 97 14.45 13.01 -8.17
CA ALA A 97 14.86 12.89 -6.78
C ALA A 97 16.40 12.95 -6.64
N ALA A 98 17.12 12.26 -7.52
CA ALA A 98 18.58 12.25 -7.58
C ALA A 98 19.20 13.57 -8.03
N LEU A 99 18.43 14.45 -8.70
CA LEU A 99 18.89 15.75 -9.16
C LEU A 99 18.88 16.80 -8.04
N PRO A 100 19.92 17.66 -7.96
CA PRO A 100 19.85 18.88 -7.18
C PRO A 100 18.73 19.81 -7.70
N PRO A 101 18.02 20.58 -6.85
CA PRO A 101 16.91 21.43 -7.27
C PRO A 101 17.21 22.46 -8.38
N LYS A 102 18.48 22.85 -8.54
CA LYS A 102 18.94 23.78 -9.57
C LYS A 102 19.14 23.12 -10.94
N ASP A 103 19.30 21.80 -10.98
CA ASP A 103 19.66 21.03 -12.17
C ASP A 103 18.46 20.28 -12.78
N VAL A 104 17.30 20.31 -12.12
CA VAL A 104 16.05 19.70 -12.61
C VAL A 104 15.65 20.27 -13.98
N GLY A 105 15.91 21.57 -14.21
CA GLY A 105 15.70 22.26 -15.49
C GLY A 105 16.43 21.61 -16.68
N LEU A 106 17.55 20.91 -16.42
CA LEU A 106 18.30 20.20 -17.47
C LEU A 106 17.51 18.99 -17.99
N LEU A 107 16.84 18.27 -17.09
CA LEU A 107 15.97 17.15 -17.44
C LEU A 107 14.70 17.64 -18.12
N THR A 108 14.05 18.69 -17.60
CA THR A 108 12.77 19.17 -18.12
C THR A 108 12.87 19.76 -19.52
N THR A 109 14.07 20.15 -19.95
CA THR A 109 14.33 20.56 -21.33
C THR A 109 14.16 19.40 -22.34
N VAL A 110 14.53 18.17 -21.94
CA VAL A 110 14.45 16.97 -22.80
C VAL A 110 13.27 16.05 -22.43
N SER A 111 12.72 16.20 -21.23
CA SER A 111 11.55 15.46 -20.73
C SER A 111 10.69 16.39 -19.87
N PRO A 112 9.83 17.21 -20.49
CA PRO A 112 8.99 18.18 -19.79
C PRO A 112 8.13 17.53 -18.71
N ILE A 113 7.81 18.26 -17.64
CA ILE A 113 6.89 17.78 -16.61
C ILE A 113 5.49 17.66 -17.20
N GLU A 114 4.91 16.47 -17.12
CA GLU A 114 3.56 16.18 -17.57
C GLU A 114 2.59 16.12 -16.37
N VAL A 115 1.29 15.97 -16.68
CA VAL A 115 0.24 15.90 -15.66
C VAL A 115 0.45 14.68 -14.76
N GLU A 116 0.89 13.58 -15.35
CA GLU A 116 1.15 12.29 -14.71
C GLU A 116 2.30 12.38 -13.70
N ASP A 117 3.35 13.17 -13.98
CA ASP A 117 4.45 13.43 -13.04
C ASP A 117 3.96 14.23 -11.82
N CYS A 118 3.10 15.22 -12.04
CA CYS A 118 2.49 16.02 -10.99
C CYS A 118 1.55 15.17 -10.12
N ILE A 119 0.79 14.25 -10.74
CA ILE A 119 -0.04 13.27 -10.03
C ILE A 119 0.85 12.35 -9.18
N LEU A 120 1.92 11.80 -9.75
CA LEU A 120 2.82 10.89 -9.04
C LEU A 120 3.51 11.59 -7.86
N ALA A 121 4.00 12.82 -8.05
CA ALA A 121 4.57 13.64 -6.99
C ALA A 121 3.56 13.93 -5.87
N TYR A 122 2.31 14.22 -6.25
CA TYR A 122 1.21 14.47 -5.33
C TYR A 122 0.88 13.23 -4.48
N LEU A 123 0.91 12.04 -5.07
CA LEU A 123 0.56 10.78 -4.40
C LEU A 123 1.67 10.22 -3.53
N ILE A 124 2.93 10.31 -3.98
CA ILE A 124 4.08 9.82 -3.20
C ILE A 124 4.28 10.69 -1.95
N GLY A 125 3.97 11.99 -2.04
CA GLY A 125 3.97 12.88 -0.88
C GLY A 125 5.36 13.23 -0.34
N ASP A 126 6.43 12.96 -1.10
CA ASP A 126 7.78 13.43 -0.78
C ASP A 126 7.87 14.94 -0.97
N LYS A 127 8.07 15.66 0.13
CA LYS A 127 8.14 17.11 0.12
C LYS A 127 9.30 17.64 -0.72
N GLU A 128 10.46 17.00 -0.69
CA GLU A 128 11.63 17.50 -1.40
C GLU A 128 11.45 17.38 -2.92
N VAL A 129 10.97 16.23 -3.38
CA VAL A 129 10.77 15.95 -4.81
C VAL A 129 9.54 16.70 -5.35
N ALA A 130 8.46 16.80 -4.58
CA ALA A 130 7.28 17.56 -4.98
C ALA A 130 7.61 19.04 -5.25
N HIS A 131 8.46 19.67 -4.42
CA HIS A 131 8.90 21.05 -4.68
C HIS A 131 9.70 21.17 -5.98
N LYS A 132 10.55 20.19 -6.30
CA LYS A 132 11.30 20.13 -7.57
C LYS A 132 10.35 20.07 -8.77
N ILE A 133 9.34 19.20 -8.71
CA ILE A 133 8.36 19.00 -9.80
C ILE A 133 7.43 20.21 -9.95
N VAL A 134 6.91 20.75 -8.84
CA VAL A 134 5.99 21.91 -8.84
C VAL A 134 6.65 23.17 -9.39
N ARG A 135 7.96 23.34 -9.15
CA ARG A 135 8.73 24.47 -9.67
C ARG A 135 8.81 24.47 -11.20
N GLU A 136 8.87 23.29 -11.80
CA GLU A 136 9.06 23.11 -13.24
C GLU A 136 7.73 22.86 -13.99
N ALA A 137 6.69 22.40 -13.30
CA ALA A 137 5.36 22.20 -13.87
C ALA A 137 4.68 23.54 -14.20
N SER A 138 4.01 23.64 -15.36
CA SER A 138 3.21 24.84 -15.64
C SER A 138 1.94 24.85 -14.78
N THR A 139 1.27 26.01 -14.72
CA THR A 139 -0.02 26.14 -14.01
C THR A 139 -1.05 25.15 -14.55
N ARG A 140 -1.05 24.89 -15.86
CA ARG A 140 -1.99 23.96 -16.48
C ARG A 140 -1.79 22.53 -16.01
N GLU A 141 -0.56 22.00 -16.00
CA GLU A 141 -0.34 20.61 -15.55
C GLU A 141 -0.68 20.46 -14.07
N ARG A 142 -0.35 21.46 -13.25
CA ARG A 142 -0.70 21.48 -11.82
C ARG A 142 -2.21 21.46 -11.59
N GLU A 143 -2.96 22.31 -12.29
CA GLU A 143 -4.42 22.35 -12.19
C GLU A 143 -5.08 21.06 -12.69
N GLN A 144 -4.61 20.53 -13.82
CA GLN A 144 -5.12 19.26 -14.37
C GLN A 144 -4.75 18.06 -13.50
N ALA A 145 -3.57 18.06 -12.87
CA ALA A 145 -3.16 17.02 -11.94
C ALA A 145 -4.03 17.04 -10.69
N LEU A 146 -4.30 18.23 -10.14
CA LEU A 146 -5.22 18.38 -9.01
C LEU A 146 -6.63 17.94 -9.36
N ASP A 147 -7.15 18.31 -10.53
CA ASP A 147 -8.48 17.90 -11.00
C ASP A 147 -8.56 16.38 -11.22
N LYS A 148 -7.56 15.79 -11.88
CA LYS A 148 -7.48 14.34 -12.09
C LYS A 148 -7.27 13.56 -10.79
N ALA A 149 -6.43 14.04 -9.87
CA ALA A 149 -6.22 13.41 -8.57
C ALA A 149 -7.48 13.50 -7.69
N ARG A 150 -8.28 14.57 -7.82
CA ARG A 150 -9.58 14.73 -7.15
C ARG A 150 -10.69 13.84 -7.72
N HIS A 151 -10.65 13.54 -9.03
CA HIS A 151 -11.72 12.82 -9.73
C HIS A 151 -11.39 11.36 -10.07
N TYR A 152 -10.12 10.97 -9.98
CA TYR A 152 -9.61 9.63 -10.24
C TYR A 152 -8.53 9.28 -9.22
N ALA A 153 -8.88 9.25 -7.94
CA ALA A 153 -7.99 8.65 -6.93
C ALA A 153 -7.66 7.19 -7.31
N ASP A 154 -8.56 6.50 -8.04
CA ASP A 154 -8.44 5.08 -8.40
C ASP A 154 -7.45 4.78 -9.54
N ARG A 155 -7.15 5.72 -10.46
CA ARG A 155 -6.22 5.45 -11.58
C ARG A 155 -4.75 5.27 -11.13
N PRO A 156 -4.25 6.05 -10.17
CA PRO A 156 -2.95 5.79 -9.57
C PRO A 156 -2.92 4.55 -8.67
N PHE A 157 -4.06 4.14 -8.11
CA PHE A 157 -4.16 2.89 -7.33
C PHE A 157 -4.13 1.66 -8.23
N GLY A 158 -4.63 1.73 -9.47
CA GLY A 158 -4.45 0.66 -10.46
C GLY A 158 -2.97 0.33 -10.70
N TYR A 159 -2.10 1.34 -10.81
CA TYR A 159 -0.65 1.13 -10.97
C TYR A 159 0.01 0.51 -9.72
N LEU A 160 -0.46 0.86 -8.51
CA LEU A 160 0.03 0.29 -7.25
C LEU A 160 -0.50 -1.14 -7.00
N ASN A 161 -1.65 -1.49 -7.56
CA ASN A 161 -2.12 -2.89 -7.60
C ASN A 161 -1.27 -3.73 -8.57
N ASP A 162 -0.79 -3.13 -9.66
CA ASP A 162 0.10 -3.78 -10.63
C ASP A 162 1.59 -3.75 -10.23
N ASN A 163 2.01 -2.88 -9.29
CA ASN A 163 3.38 -2.73 -8.81
C ASN A 163 3.41 -2.45 -7.29
N PRO A 164 2.95 -3.41 -6.47
CA PRO A 164 2.70 -3.17 -5.07
C PRO A 164 3.99 -2.97 -4.27
N GLU A 165 5.17 -3.37 -4.79
CA GLU A 165 6.50 -3.21 -4.18
C GLU A 165 6.87 -1.78 -3.78
N TYR A 166 6.25 -0.79 -4.42
CA TYR A 166 6.48 0.63 -4.19
C TYR A 166 5.62 1.23 -3.07
N LEU A 167 4.70 0.45 -2.48
CA LEU A 167 3.92 0.87 -1.32
C LEU A 167 4.76 0.89 -0.04
N GLY A 168 4.94 2.09 0.52
CA GLY A 168 5.56 2.27 1.83
C GLY A 168 4.66 1.80 2.97
N HIS A 169 5.27 1.31 4.07
CA HIS A 169 4.53 0.78 5.23
C HIS A 169 3.48 1.74 5.80
N ARG A 170 3.79 3.04 5.85
CA ARG A 170 2.86 4.07 6.36
C ARG A 170 1.62 4.19 5.48
N GLU A 171 1.77 4.07 4.17
CA GLU A 171 0.69 4.18 3.19
C GLU A 171 -0.23 2.96 3.26
N VAL A 172 0.36 1.77 3.37
CA VAL A 172 -0.38 0.52 3.58
C VAL A 172 -1.24 0.59 4.86
N ILE A 173 -0.66 1.07 5.97
CA ILE A 173 -1.39 1.23 7.25
C ILE A 173 -2.57 2.20 7.08
N ALA A 174 -2.34 3.36 6.44
CA ALA A 174 -3.38 4.37 6.23
C ALA A 174 -4.55 3.82 5.39
N LYS A 175 -4.24 3.08 4.32
CA LYS A 175 -5.25 2.44 3.46
C LYS A 175 -6.05 1.37 4.20
N MET A 176 -5.40 0.50 4.96
CA MET A 176 -6.10 -0.51 5.78
C MET A 176 -7.06 0.13 6.80
N VAL A 177 -6.62 1.21 7.46
CA VAL A 177 -7.43 1.93 8.43
C VAL A 177 -8.61 2.65 7.76
N ALA A 178 -8.39 3.31 6.62
CA ALA A 178 -9.45 3.97 5.85
C ALA A 178 -10.50 2.97 5.36
N GLN A 179 -10.06 1.80 4.92
CA GLN A 179 -10.92 0.71 4.48
C GLN A 179 -11.82 0.21 5.62
N ILE A 180 -11.26 -0.01 6.82
CA ILE A 180 -12.02 -0.42 8.01
C ILE A 180 -13.01 0.67 8.44
N LYS A 181 -12.64 1.95 8.36
CA LYS A 181 -13.54 3.10 8.64
C LYS A 181 -14.74 3.12 7.70
N ALA A 182 -14.52 3.00 6.40
CA ALA A 182 -15.57 3.08 5.38
C ALA A 182 -16.61 1.96 5.51
N MET A 183 -16.19 0.77 5.96
CA MET A 183 -17.06 -0.40 6.08
C MET A 183 -17.92 -0.44 7.34
N LEU A 184 -17.52 0.27 8.40
CA LEU A 184 -18.21 0.28 9.69
C LEU A 184 -19.44 1.20 9.74
N GLY A 185 -19.94 1.63 8.58
CA GLY A 185 -21.09 2.53 8.53
C GLY A 185 -20.78 3.93 9.08
N VAL A 186 -19.52 4.25 9.39
CA VAL A 186 -19.03 5.63 9.51
C VAL A 186 -18.88 6.19 8.09
N VAL A 187 -19.97 6.09 7.33
CA VAL A 187 -20.26 7.09 6.32
C VAL A 187 -20.43 8.35 7.14
N GLU A 188 -19.58 9.34 6.95
CA GLU A 188 -19.97 10.67 7.37
C GLU A 188 -21.26 11.01 6.62
N SER A 189 -22.38 10.78 7.29
CA SER A 189 -23.70 10.97 6.73
C SER A 189 -23.94 12.46 6.63
N SER A 190 -23.56 13.06 5.50
CA SER A 190 -24.11 14.25 4.83
C SER A 190 -23.03 15.06 4.09
N LEU A 191 -22.48 14.59 2.95
CA LEU A 191 -21.56 15.45 2.16
C LEU A 191 -21.68 15.34 0.63
N TYR A 192 -22.70 14.68 0.08
CA TYR A 192 -23.12 14.95 -1.30
C TYR A 192 -24.09 16.13 -1.33
N ASP A 193 -23.62 17.27 -0.84
CA ASP A 193 -24.09 18.54 -1.38
C ASP A 193 -22.96 19.05 -2.29
N ARG A 194 -23.25 19.09 -3.59
CA ARG A 194 -22.33 19.65 -4.60
C ARG A 194 -21.94 21.08 -4.23
N ASP A 195 -22.80 21.79 -3.49
CA ASP A 195 -22.58 23.14 -3.02
C ASP A 195 -21.63 23.22 -1.81
N LEU A 196 -21.46 22.15 -1.02
CA LEU A 196 -20.46 22.11 0.08
C LEU A 196 -19.03 21.93 -0.44
N TRP A 197 -18.83 21.22 -1.56
CA TRP A 197 -17.51 21.02 -2.19
C TRP A 197 -17.01 22.24 -2.98
N LEU A 198 -17.91 22.98 -3.62
CA LEU A 198 -17.57 24.25 -4.28
C LEU A 198 -17.13 25.33 -3.29
N ASN A 199 -17.53 25.20 -2.01
CA ASN A 199 -17.32 26.18 -0.95
C ASN A 199 -16.30 25.75 0.12
N GLN A 200 -15.74 24.53 0.02
CA GLN A 200 -14.59 24.15 0.85
C GLN A 200 -13.38 25.01 0.46
N PRO A 201 -12.56 25.46 1.42
CA PRO A 201 -11.38 26.24 1.11
C PRO A 201 -10.53 25.45 0.11
N ARG A 202 -10.22 26.10 -1.03
CA ARG A 202 -9.26 25.58 -1.99
C ARG A 202 -8.03 25.11 -1.20
N PRO A 203 -7.55 23.86 -1.39
CA PRO A 203 -6.31 23.43 -0.78
C PRO A 203 -5.24 24.44 -1.15
N SER A 204 -4.72 25.16 -0.16
CA SER A 204 -3.60 26.06 -0.37
C SER A 204 -2.38 25.20 -0.69
N LEU A 205 -1.59 25.61 -1.68
CA LEU A 205 -0.28 25.00 -1.97
C LEU A 205 0.74 25.29 -0.86
N ASP A 206 0.41 26.16 0.10
CA ASP A 206 1.29 26.58 1.19
C ASP A 206 1.22 25.65 2.42
N GLU A 207 0.20 24.77 2.52
CA GLU A 207 0.06 23.80 3.62
C GLU A 207 -0.06 22.36 3.08
N PRO A 208 0.71 21.40 3.63
CA PRO A 208 0.69 20.02 3.16
C PRO A 208 -0.66 19.38 3.42
N TRP A 209 -1.32 18.94 2.35
CA TRP A 209 -2.54 18.17 2.44
C TRP A 209 -2.24 16.70 2.79
N SER A 210 -2.96 16.14 3.76
CA SER A 210 -2.85 14.74 4.19
C SER A 210 -3.93 13.90 3.50
N LEU A 211 -3.63 12.63 3.19
CA LEU A 211 -4.66 11.64 2.86
C LEU A 211 -5.74 11.52 3.96
N ASP A 212 -5.43 11.91 5.21
CA ASP A 212 -6.40 12.02 6.31
C ASP A 212 -7.47 13.10 6.06
N THR A 213 -7.19 14.07 5.19
CA THR A 213 -8.11 15.17 4.84
C THR A 213 -8.89 14.89 3.56
N THR A 214 -8.60 13.78 2.86
CA THR A 214 -9.38 13.28 1.73
C THR A 214 -10.47 12.34 2.21
N LYS A 215 -11.73 12.72 2.01
CA LYS A 215 -12.85 11.81 2.21
C LYS A 215 -13.13 11.11 0.88
N SER A 216 -12.60 9.90 0.71
CA SER A 216 -12.95 9.00 -0.40
C SER A 216 -13.96 7.96 0.09
N THR A 217 -15.01 7.74 -0.69
CA THR A 217 -16.00 6.67 -0.47
C THR A 217 -15.70 5.41 -1.28
N ALA A 218 -14.59 5.38 -2.04
CA ALA A 218 -14.18 4.20 -2.78
C ALA A 218 -13.60 3.16 -1.80
N ILE A 219 -14.29 2.04 -1.71
CA ILE A 219 -13.96 0.93 -0.83
C ILE A 219 -13.04 -0.02 -1.62
N ASP A 220 -11.72 0.09 -1.41
CA ASP A 220 -10.71 -0.77 -2.04
C ASP A 220 -10.43 -1.99 -1.16
N HIS A 221 -11.14 -3.08 -1.45
CA HIS A 221 -11.02 -4.33 -0.73
C HIS A 221 -9.72 -5.10 -1.03
N ASP A 222 -9.02 -4.74 -2.11
CA ASP A 222 -7.88 -5.48 -2.63
C ASP A 222 -6.59 -5.13 -1.86
N VAL A 223 -6.61 -4.06 -1.06
CA VAL A 223 -5.51 -3.71 -0.15
C VAL A 223 -5.13 -4.85 0.79
N PHE A 224 -6.10 -5.67 1.24
CA PHE A 224 -5.82 -6.80 2.14
C PHE A 224 -5.10 -7.96 1.44
N GLU A 225 -5.07 -7.96 0.10
CA GLU A 225 -4.56 -9.05 -0.73
C GLU A 225 -3.17 -8.71 -1.32
N LEU A 226 -2.64 -7.51 -1.06
CA LEU A 226 -1.32 -7.06 -1.53
C LEU A 226 -0.16 -7.71 -0.76
N SER A 227 0.93 -8.04 -1.46
CA SER A 227 2.17 -8.53 -0.84
C SER A 227 2.74 -7.58 0.21
N GLU A 228 2.56 -6.28 0.02
CA GLU A 228 3.07 -5.22 0.87
C GLU A 228 2.24 -5.06 2.13
N THR A 229 0.98 -5.47 2.10
CA THR A 229 0.14 -5.60 3.28
C THR A 229 0.69 -6.69 4.19
N ALA A 230 0.96 -7.88 3.66
CA ALA A 230 1.62 -8.93 4.42
C ALA A 230 3.01 -8.50 4.94
N ARG A 231 3.81 -7.83 4.10
CA ARG A 231 5.12 -7.29 4.50
C ARG A 231 5.01 -6.25 5.62
N THR A 232 4.03 -5.36 5.55
CA THR A 232 3.81 -4.28 6.53
C THR A 232 3.29 -4.83 7.84
N ILE A 233 2.36 -5.77 7.79
CA ILE A 233 1.87 -6.49 8.95
C ILE A 233 3.02 -7.17 9.69
N ARG A 234 3.93 -7.82 8.96
CA ARG A 234 5.09 -8.49 9.57
C ARG A 234 6.03 -7.53 10.32
N VAL A 235 6.21 -6.32 9.81
CA VAL A 235 7.21 -5.36 10.31
C VAL A 235 6.60 -4.40 11.34
N ALA A 236 5.33 -4.05 11.21
CA ALA A 236 4.65 -3.03 12.01
C ALA A 236 3.22 -3.44 12.42
N PRO A 237 3.00 -4.62 13.03
CA PRO A 237 1.65 -5.10 13.35
C PRO A 237 0.93 -4.19 14.36
N GLN A 238 1.65 -3.70 15.37
CA GLN A 238 1.08 -2.84 16.41
C GLN A 238 0.54 -1.52 15.82
N ALA A 239 1.21 -0.93 14.83
CA ALA A 239 0.77 0.32 14.23
C ALA A 239 -0.58 0.17 13.51
N ILE A 240 -0.80 -0.98 12.87
CA ILE A 240 -2.09 -1.34 12.26
C ILE A 240 -3.14 -1.53 13.35
N ILE A 241 -2.82 -2.33 14.38
CA ILE A 241 -3.74 -2.64 15.49
C ILE A 241 -4.20 -1.36 16.22
N GLU A 242 -3.29 -0.43 16.52
CA GLU A 242 -3.64 0.85 17.12
C GLU A 242 -4.49 1.71 16.18
N GLY A 243 -4.20 1.71 14.88
CA GLY A 243 -4.98 2.44 13.88
C GLY A 243 -6.44 1.96 13.77
N ILE A 244 -6.68 0.68 14.02
CA ILE A 244 -8.02 0.06 13.95
C ILE A 244 -8.71 -0.03 15.31
N ARG A 245 -7.98 0.10 16.42
CA ARG A 245 -8.48 -0.09 17.79
C ARG A 245 -9.70 0.76 18.15
N PRO A 246 -9.77 2.08 17.83
CA PRO A 246 -10.95 2.89 18.12
C PRO A 246 -12.23 2.34 17.49
N TRP A 247 -12.09 1.66 16.35
CA TRP A 247 -13.19 1.11 15.58
C TRP A 247 -13.63 -0.25 16.08
N LEU A 248 -12.66 -1.07 16.52
CA LEU A 248 -12.96 -2.30 17.23
C LEU A 248 -13.60 -2.05 18.59
N ASP A 249 -13.31 -0.90 19.22
CA ASP A 249 -13.88 -0.50 20.51
C ASP A 249 -15.22 0.27 20.38
N ALA A 250 -15.68 0.52 19.15
CA ALA A 250 -16.99 1.13 18.93
C ALA A 250 -18.12 0.15 19.30
N ASP A 251 -19.11 0.63 20.06
CA ASP A 251 -20.27 -0.16 20.48
C ASP A 251 -21.32 -0.19 19.36
N THR A 252 -21.01 -0.92 18.28
CA THR A 252 -21.89 -1.07 17.13
C THR A 252 -22.76 -2.33 17.27
N THR A 253 -24.04 -2.23 16.92
CA THR A 253 -24.94 -3.39 16.82
C THR A 253 -24.81 -4.10 15.47
N GLU A 254 -24.20 -3.44 14.48
CA GLU A 254 -24.03 -3.95 13.13
C GLU A 254 -22.78 -4.82 12.99
N GLU A 255 -22.86 -5.83 12.11
CA GLU A 255 -21.71 -6.66 11.76
C GLU A 255 -20.64 -5.81 11.07
N VAL A 256 -19.39 -5.98 11.49
CA VAL A 256 -18.25 -5.34 10.83
C VAL A 256 -17.92 -6.14 9.56
N PRO A 257 -18.13 -5.57 8.36
CA PRO A 257 -17.82 -6.28 7.12
C PRO A 257 -16.31 -6.52 7.03
N LEU A 258 -15.91 -7.70 6.55
CA LEU A 258 -14.53 -8.10 6.21
C LEU A 258 -13.55 -8.27 7.38
N ILE A 259 -14.01 -8.48 8.62
CA ILE A 259 -13.14 -8.96 9.70
C ILE A 259 -12.38 -10.22 9.27
N ASP A 260 -13.03 -11.12 8.53
CA ASP A 260 -12.40 -12.31 7.98
C ASP A 260 -11.21 -11.97 7.07
N LYS A 261 -11.32 -10.95 6.19
CA LYS A 261 -10.21 -10.51 5.35
C LYS A 261 -9.07 -9.90 6.16
N LEU A 262 -9.41 -9.12 7.20
CA LEU A 262 -8.41 -8.53 8.10
C LEU A 262 -7.64 -9.62 8.86
N VAL A 263 -8.34 -10.60 9.42
CA VAL A 263 -7.71 -11.72 10.13
C VAL A 263 -6.86 -12.55 9.18
N ASN A 264 -7.36 -12.86 7.98
CA ASN A 264 -6.59 -13.54 6.94
C ASN A 264 -5.33 -12.75 6.55
N ALA A 265 -5.42 -11.43 6.40
CA ALA A 265 -4.25 -10.59 6.10
C ALA A 265 -3.22 -10.64 7.24
N PHE A 266 -3.66 -10.64 8.50
CA PHE A 266 -2.76 -10.80 9.65
C PHE A 266 -2.06 -12.16 9.66
N GLU A 267 -2.79 -13.25 9.39
CA GLU A 267 -2.21 -14.59 9.27
C GLU A 267 -1.22 -14.67 8.09
N GLN A 268 -1.54 -14.08 6.94
CA GLN A 268 -0.64 -14.00 5.78
C GLN A 268 0.62 -13.16 6.05
N GLY A 269 0.50 -12.12 6.89
CA GLY A 269 1.63 -11.34 7.39
C GLY A 269 2.49 -12.07 8.43
N GLY A 270 2.12 -13.30 8.80
CA GLY A 270 2.90 -14.17 9.67
C GLY A 270 2.60 -14.04 11.15
N LEU A 271 1.52 -13.35 11.54
CA LEU A 271 1.08 -13.34 12.95
C LEU A 271 0.39 -14.66 13.27
N SER A 272 0.66 -15.18 14.47
CA SER A 272 -0.06 -16.34 14.97
C SER A 272 -1.49 -15.98 15.39
N ARG A 273 -2.42 -16.93 15.33
CA ARG A 273 -3.80 -16.74 15.84
C ARG A 273 -3.82 -16.29 17.30
N LEU A 274 -2.90 -16.84 18.10
CA LEU A 274 -2.71 -16.49 19.50
C LEU A 274 -2.38 -15.00 19.64
N GLU A 275 -1.41 -14.55 18.86
CA GLU A 275 -0.97 -13.16 18.83
C GLU A 275 -2.08 -12.21 18.36
N ILE A 276 -2.77 -12.54 17.26
CA ILE A 276 -3.90 -11.75 16.75
C ILE A 276 -4.96 -11.57 17.85
N PHE A 277 -5.33 -12.65 18.52
CA PHE A 277 -6.35 -12.61 19.56
C PHE A 277 -5.90 -11.79 20.79
N TYR A 278 -4.71 -12.02 21.33
CA TYR A 278 -4.29 -11.32 22.55
C TYR A 278 -3.96 -9.85 22.31
N THR A 279 -3.38 -9.50 21.15
CA THR A 279 -3.06 -8.11 20.83
C THR A 279 -4.31 -7.31 20.47
N ILE A 280 -5.28 -7.94 19.81
CA ILE A 280 -6.53 -7.28 19.44
C ILE A 280 -7.57 -7.40 20.54
N CYS A 281 -8.07 -8.59 20.84
CA CYS A 281 -9.14 -8.84 21.83
C CYS A 281 -8.66 -8.66 23.27
N GLY A 282 -7.45 -9.14 23.59
CA GLY A 282 -6.83 -8.99 24.91
C GLY A 282 -6.25 -7.60 25.21
N LYS A 283 -6.16 -6.72 24.20
CA LYS A 283 -5.57 -5.37 24.29
C LYS A 283 -4.09 -5.36 24.73
N LEU A 284 -3.38 -6.47 24.60
CA LEU A 284 -1.94 -6.49 24.86
C LEU A 284 -1.20 -5.75 23.74
N SER A 285 -0.14 -5.04 24.08
CA SER A 285 0.88 -4.68 23.11
C SER A 285 1.62 -5.94 22.65
N HIS A 286 2.21 -5.90 21.46
CA HIS A 286 3.06 -6.98 20.96
C HIS A 286 4.16 -7.38 21.96
N ILE A 287 4.74 -6.40 22.67
CA ILE A 287 5.78 -6.65 23.69
C ILE A 287 5.20 -7.38 24.91
N GLU A 288 4.04 -6.95 25.41
CA GLU A 288 3.36 -7.62 26.53
C GLU A 288 2.95 -9.05 26.18
N PHE A 289 2.49 -9.28 24.94
CA PHE A 289 2.19 -10.61 24.44
C PHE A 289 3.45 -11.50 24.41
N LEU A 290 4.56 -11.01 23.83
CA LEU A 290 5.80 -11.76 23.77
C LEU A 290 6.36 -12.08 25.17
N ASP A 291 6.26 -11.13 26.10
CA ASP A 291 6.70 -11.32 27.49
C ASP A 291 5.82 -12.35 28.23
N GLN A 292 4.50 -12.30 28.04
CA GLN A 292 3.57 -13.28 28.57
C GLN A 292 3.89 -14.69 28.04
N GLU A 293 4.05 -14.84 26.72
CA GLU A 293 4.33 -16.15 26.12
C GLU A 293 5.73 -16.68 26.46
N ALA A 294 6.71 -15.80 26.70
CA ALA A 294 8.03 -16.19 27.18
C ALA A 294 8.00 -16.68 28.64
N CYS A 295 7.18 -16.04 29.49
CA CYS A 295 7.09 -16.38 30.91
C CYS A 295 6.14 -17.54 31.22
N ALA A 296 5.01 -17.61 30.51
CA ALA A 296 3.96 -18.60 30.71
C ALA A 296 3.25 -18.90 29.39
N PRO A 297 3.79 -19.83 28.57
CA PRO A 297 3.23 -20.15 27.26
C PRO A 297 1.76 -20.54 27.34
N THR A 298 0.92 -19.93 26.51
CA THR A 298 -0.51 -20.21 26.52
C THR A 298 -0.77 -21.58 25.88
N THR A 299 -1.40 -22.48 26.64
CA THR A 299 -1.83 -23.77 26.09
C THR A 299 -2.98 -23.59 25.10
N HIS A 300 -3.05 -24.44 24.08
CA HIS A 300 -4.10 -24.38 23.07
C HIS A 300 -5.52 -24.48 23.67
N ASN A 301 -5.72 -25.32 24.69
CA ASN A 301 -7.01 -25.41 25.40
C ASN A 301 -7.35 -24.11 26.14
N HIS A 302 -6.36 -23.46 26.76
CA HIS A 302 -6.56 -22.17 27.41
C HIS A 302 -6.94 -21.10 26.40
N PHE A 303 -6.27 -21.07 25.25
CA PHE A 303 -6.57 -20.17 24.14
C PHE A 303 -8.02 -20.32 23.66
N ILE A 304 -8.49 -21.54 23.39
CA ILE A 304 -9.87 -21.82 22.97
C ILE A 304 -10.88 -21.31 24.02
N ARG A 305 -10.65 -21.61 25.31
CA ARG A 305 -11.52 -21.14 26.39
C ARG A 305 -11.56 -19.62 26.49
N HIS A 306 -10.42 -18.97 26.30
CA HIS A 306 -10.33 -17.51 26.33
C HIS A 306 -11.11 -16.89 25.16
N MET A 307 -10.99 -17.45 23.96
CA MET A 307 -11.81 -17.03 22.80
C MET A 307 -13.30 -17.20 23.05
N LEU A 308 -13.74 -18.34 23.62
CA LEU A 308 -15.14 -18.59 23.97
C LEU A 308 -15.68 -17.60 24.98
N LYS A 309 -14.89 -17.24 25.99
CA LYS A 309 -15.25 -16.18 26.94
C LYS A 309 -15.44 -14.83 26.25
N SER A 310 -14.65 -14.55 25.21
CA SER A 310 -14.76 -13.32 24.44
C SER A 310 -16.04 -13.20 23.62
N LEU A 311 -16.77 -14.29 23.39
CA LEU A 311 -18.08 -14.28 22.73
C LEU A 311 -19.21 -13.77 23.63
N GLY A 312 -18.97 -13.67 24.93
CA GLY A 312 -19.93 -13.11 25.89
C GLY A 312 -20.17 -11.61 25.70
N GLY A 313 -21.21 -11.08 26.35
CA GLY A 313 -21.67 -9.69 26.18
C GLY A 313 -20.74 -8.58 26.69
N PHE A 314 -19.52 -8.88 27.13
CA PHE A 314 -18.55 -7.90 27.63
C PHE A 314 -17.63 -7.32 26.55
N TYR A 315 -17.59 -7.93 25.36
CA TYR A 315 -16.76 -7.47 24.24
C TYR A 315 -17.59 -6.77 23.17
N THR A 316 -17.01 -5.75 22.56
CA THR A 316 -17.59 -5.05 21.40
C THR A 316 -17.78 -6.00 20.22
N LYS A 317 -18.72 -5.68 19.32
CA LYS A 317 -19.11 -6.57 18.21
C LYS A 317 -17.93 -6.93 17.30
N GLY A 318 -17.06 -5.96 16.97
CA GLY A 318 -15.86 -6.21 16.16
C GLY A 318 -14.87 -7.19 16.81
N ARG A 319 -14.60 -7.05 18.11
CA ARG A 319 -13.73 -8.00 18.85
C ARG A 319 -14.34 -9.39 18.92
N ARG A 320 -15.65 -9.47 19.13
CA ARG A 320 -16.40 -10.73 19.10
C ARG A 320 -16.25 -11.41 17.75
N GLN A 321 -16.46 -10.70 16.65
CA GLN A 321 -16.31 -11.27 15.30
C GLN A 321 -14.90 -11.78 15.00
N ILE A 322 -13.84 -11.11 15.50
CA ILE A 322 -12.46 -11.64 15.40
C ILE A 322 -12.33 -12.96 16.17
N ALA A 323 -12.81 -13.01 17.42
CA ALA A 323 -12.79 -14.24 18.20
C ALA A 323 -13.64 -15.36 17.56
N GLU A 324 -14.80 -15.01 16.97
CA GLU A 324 -15.66 -15.93 16.22
C GLU A 324 -14.96 -16.48 14.98
N HIS A 325 -14.25 -15.65 14.24
CA HIS A 325 -13.50 -16.07 13.06
C HIS A 325 -12.40 -17.06 13.45
N LEU A 326 -11.58 -16.70 14.43
CA LEU A 326 -10.47 -17.53 14.91
C LEU A 326 -10.99 -18.87 15.44
N ILE A 327 -12.07 -18.87 16.23
CA ILE A 327 -12.58 -20.12 16.79
C ILE A 327 -13.28 -21.01 15.75
N LYS A 328 -13.96 -20.44 14.75
CA LYS A 328 -14.58 -21.20 13.64
C LYS A 328 -13.55 -21.96 12.79
N SER A 329 -12.30 -21.49 12.81
CA SER A 329 -11.19 -22.16 12.11
C SER A 329 -10.60 -23.34 12.89
N GLU A 330 -11.03 -23.57 14.15
CA GLU A 330 -10.57 -24.70 14.97
C GLU A 330 -11.38 -25.97 14.69
N PRO A 331 -10.74 -27.16 14.69
CA PRO A 331 -11.46 -28.43 14.57
C PRO A 331 -12.45 -28.62 15.73
N LEU A 332 -13.68 -28.97 15.40
CA LEU A 332 -14.75 -29.08 16.39
C LEU A 332 -14.46 -30.11 17.50
N ASP A 333 -13.76 -31.21 17.18
CA ASP A 333 -13.38 -32.21 18.18
C ASP A 333 -12.41 -31.64 19.22
N VAL A 334 -11.43 -30.86 18.78
CA VAL A 334 -10.47 -30.17 19.65
C VAL A 334 -11.18 -29.15 20.53
N LEU A 335 -12.15 -28.43 19.97
CA LEU A 335 -12.97 -27.47 20.71
C LEU A 335 -13.84 -28.13 21.77
N ILE A 336 -14.49 -29.25 21.43
CA ILE A 336 -15.30 -30.02 22.37
C ILE A 336 -14.43 -30.49 23.54
N ASP A 337 -13.23 -31.00 23.26
CA ASP A 337 -12.30 -31.49 24.29
C ASP A 337 -11.78 -30.35 25.18
N ALA A 338 -11.51 -29.18 24.59
CA ALA A 338 -11.02 -28.01 25.31
C ALA A 338 -12.05 -27.42 26.29
N CYS A 339 -13.35 -27.47 26.00
CA CYS A 339 -14.41 -26.93 26.86
C CYS A 339 -14.59 -27.75 28.15
N GLU A 340 -14.65 -27.09 29.31
CA GLU A 340 -14.87 -27.73 30.62
C GLU A 340 -16.17 -27.27 31.30
N LEU A 341 -16.64 -26.07 30.98
CA LEU A 341 -17.79 -25.45 31.64
C LEU A 341 -19.01 -25.37 30.71
N ASP A 342 -20.21 -25.49 31.28
CA ASP A 342 -21.47 -25.34 30.52
C ASP A 342 -21.58 -24.00 29.80
N GLY A 343 -21.03 -22.93 30.37
CA GLY A 343 -20.98 -21.61 29.71
C GLY A 343 -20.13 -21.59 28.44
N GLU A 344 -18.99 -22.30 28.45
CA GLU A 344 -18.10 -22.44 27.30
C GLU A 344 -18.76 -23.29 26.21
N LEU A 345 -19.34 -24.43 26.62
CA LEU A 345 -20.10 -25.31 25.73
C LEU A 345 -21.30 -24.59 25.11
N LYS A 346 -21.98 -23.70 25.86
CA LYS A 346 -23.14 -22.95 25.37
C LYS A 346 -22.73 -21.90 24.35
N ALA A 347 -21.63 -21.19 24.61
CA ALA A 347 -21.05 -20.25 23.65
C ALA A 347 -20.62 -20.96 22.36
N ALA A 348 -19.95 -22.12 22.47
CA ALA A 348 -19.58 -22.95 21.34
C ALA A 348 -20.80 -23.46 20.56
N TYR A 349 -21.83 -23.95 21.26
CA TYR A 349 -23.06 -24.44 20.64
C TYR A 349 -23.78 -23.34 19.86
N GLY A 350 -23.79 -22.10 20.37
CA GLY A 350 -24.34 -20.95 19.67
C GLY A 350 -23.68 -20.69 18.30
N LEU A 351 -22.39 -21.00 18.16
CA LEU A 351 -21.63 -20.82 16.92
C LEU A 351 -21.75 -22.00 15.94
N PHE A 352 -21.59 -23.23 16.43
CA PHE A 352 -21.47 -24.42 15.56
C PHE A 352 -22.77 -25.20 15.40
N ARG A 353 -23.72 -25.04 16.33
CA ARG A 353 -25.01 -25.78 16.36
C ARG A 353 -24.86 -27.32 16.31
N ASP A 354 -23.74 -27.86 16.77
CA ASP A 354 -23.49 -29.30 16.81
C ASP A 354 -24.01 -29.95 18.10
N LYS A 355 -24.76 -31.03 17.96
CA LYS A 355 -25.39 -31.78 19.07
C LYS A 355 -24.37 -32.39 20.04
N ARG A 356 -23.14 -32.68 19.59
CA ARG A 356 -22.08 -33.25 20.45
C ARG A 356 -21.69 -32.31 21.59
N LEU A 357 -21.79 -30.98 21.37
CA LEU A 357 -21.58 -29.99 22.42
C LEU A 357 -22.66 -30.07 23.51
N LEU A 358 -23.92 -30.29 23.13
CA LEU A 358 -25.04 -30.48 24.07
C LEU A 358 -24.88 -31.73 24.93
N LEU A 359 -24.30 -32.80 24.37
CA LEU A 359 -24.08 -34.05 25.08
C LEU A 359 -23.07 -33.90 26.22
N LYS A 360 -22.11 -32.99 26.09
CA LYS A 360 -21.10 -32.69 27.13
C LYS A 360 -21.62 -31.77 28.24
N MET A 361 -22.71 -31.02 27.98
CA MET A 361 -23.33 -30.14 28.98
C MET A 361 -24.03 -30.91 30.09
N SER A 362 -24.12 -30.30 31.27
CA SER A 362 -25.03 -30.74 32.32
C SER A 362 -26.49 -30.68 31.87
N SER A 363 -27.38 -31.37 32.58
CA SER A 363 -28.82 -31.36 32.31
C SER A 363 -29.41 -29.93 32.31
N ALA A 364 -29.06 -29.13 33.31
CA ALA A 364 -29.53 -27.74 33.42
C ALA A 364 -28.98 -26.85 32.29
N GLY A 365 -27.71 -27.01 31.92
CA GLY A 365 -27.10 -26.28 30.80
C GLY A 365 -27.75 -26.63 29.46
N ARG A 366 -28.05 -27.91 29.26
CA ARG A 366 -28.73 -28.41 28.07
C ARG A 366 -30.17 -27.90 27.95
N ASP A 367 -30.92 -27.89 29.05
CA ASP A 367 -32.29 -27.37 29.08
C ASP A 367 -32.33 -25.87 28.76
N GLN A 368 -31.36 -25.09 29.25
CA GLN A 368 -31.21 -23.68 28.88
C GLN A 368 -30.84 -23.47 27.40
N ALA A 369 -30.00 -24.33 26.84
CA ALA A 369 -29.64 -24.26 25.42
C ALA A 369 -30.85 -24.58 24.53
N PHE A 370 -31.62 -25.63 24.87
CA PHE A 370 -32.87 -25.95 24.17
C PHE A 370 -33.92 -24.84 24.32
N GLY A 371 -34.09 -24.29 25.52
CA GLY A 371 -34.97 -23.14 25.77
C GLY A 371 -34.65 -21.97 24.85
N SER A 372 -33.36 -21.61 24.75
CA SER A 372 -32.90 -20.58 23.83
C SER A 372 -33.18 -20.90 22.35
N ASP A 373 -33.11 -22.16 21.93
CA ASP A 373 -33.36 -22.57 20.53
C ASP A 373 -34.83 -22.44 20.13
N ILE A 374 -35.74 -22.59 21.10
CA ILE A 374 -37.19 -22.47 20.90
C ILE A 374 -37.74 -21.10 21.33
N GLY A 375 -36.86 -20.16 21.70
CA GLY A 375 -37.20 -18.77 22.05
C GLY A 375 -37.86 -18.59 23.42
N LEU A 376 -37.58 -19.47 24.38
CA LEU A 376 -38.10 -19.45 25.76
C LEU A 376 -37.11 -18.84 26.78
#